data_AF-O97399-F1
#
_entry.id   AF-O97399-F1
#
_cell.length_a   1.000
_cell.length_b   1.000
_cell.length_c   1.000
_cell.angle_alpha   90.00
_cell.angle_beta   90.00
_cell.angle_gamma   90.00
#
_symmetry.space_group_name_H-M   'P 1'
#
loop_
_entity.id
_entity.type
_entity.pdbx_description
1 polymer ?
#
loop_
_entity_poly.entity_id
_entity_poly.type
_entity_poly.pdbx_seq_one_letter_code
_entity_poly.pdbx_strand_id
1 'polypeptide(L)'
;MIRFTLALAVIGVTFAASTPQIETNPNLEIIGGHDANIIDYPWQISFQHRLHHFCGGFLISDTWVVTAAHCIYEGYSDTENLNIRVGSSEWSAKGKLHDVKRYITHPQYNITTMDNDIALLELALPVDLNQSVRPAKLPVAGQEIPDNAQLTITGWGATYVGGYNEYTLQVVTIPTVNINVCQSAITNDTITNNMFCAGLIGVGGKDSCSGDSGGPAVIDGQVVGIVSWGYSCADPKYPGIYTKVSAFRDWINEETEI
;
A
#
# COMPACT_ATOMS: atom_id res chain seq x y z
N MET A 1 -19.13 83.72 8.01
CA MET A 1 -19.96 82.57 7.56
C MET A 1 -19.28 81.91 6.35
N ILE A 2 -18.33 81.00 6.53
CA ILE A 2 -17.87 80.09 5.46
C ILE A 2 -17.57 78.75 6.12
N ARG A 3 -18.30 77.72 5.67
CA ARG A 3 -18.23 76.32 6.11
C ARG A 3 -17.01 75.66 5.44
N PHE A 4 -16.15 75.01 6.22
CA PHE A 4 -15.15 74.09 5.68
C PHE A 4 -15.67 72.65 5.84
N THR A 5 -16.04 72.04 4.72
CA THR A 5 -16.47 70.65 4.60
C THR A 5 -15.27 69.70 4.67
N LEU A 6 -15.31 68.77 5.63
CA LEU A 6 -14.45 67.58 5.71
C LEU A 6 -14.61 66.73 4.45
N ALA A 7 -13.52 66.46 3.74
CA ALA A 7 -13.43 65.40 2.74
C ALA A 7 -12.47 64.32 3.28
N LEU A 8 -13.03 63.25 3.85
CA LEU A 8 -12.26 62.10 4.33
C LEU A 8 -12.05 61.16 3.13
N ALA A 9 -10.85 61.16 2.55
CA ALA A 9 -10.49 60.25 1.46
C ALA A 9 -10.18 58.85 2.04
N VAL A 10 -11.07 57.89 1.81
CA VAL A 10 -10.87 56.48 2.18
C VAL A 10 -10.00 55.85 1.09
N ILE A 11 -8.72 55.65 1.40
CA ILE A 11 -7.78 54.93 0.53
C ILE A 11 -8.05 53.43 0.71
N GLY A 12 -8.76 52.84 -0.25
CA GLY A 12 -8.96 51.39 -0.33
C GLY A 12 -7.65 50.71 -0.72
N VAL A 13 -7.02 50.01 0.23
CA VAL A 13 -5.86 49.14 -0.04
C VAL A 13 -6.38 47.80 -0.54
N THR A 14 -6.32 47.59 -1.85
CA THR A 14 -6.64 46.30 -2.46
C THR A 14 -5.50 45.32 -2.20
N PHE A 15 -5.69 44.40 -1.26
CA PHE A 15 -4.81 43.24 -1.11
C PHE A 15 -5.08 42.28 -2.27
N ALA A 16 -4.19 42.27 -3.26
CA ALA A 16 -4.13 41.20 -4.25
C ALA A 16 -3.63 39.94 -3.53
N ALA A 17 -4.55 39.04 -3.17
CA ALA A 17 -4.21 37.72 -2.67
C ALA A 17 -3.56 36.94 -3.81
N SER A 18 -2.23 36.80 -3.78
CA SER A 18 -1.50 35.92 -4.67
C SER A 18 -1.95 34.49 -4.40
N THR A 19 -2.69 33.89 -5.32
CA THR A 19 -2.97 32.46 -5.33
C THR A 19 -1.66 31.70 -5.40
N PRO A 20 -1.33 30.83 -4.42
CA PRO A 20 -0.11 30.06 -4.46
C PRO A 20 -0.14 29.15 -5.70
N GLN A 21 0.87 29.31 -6.57
CA GLN A 21 1.14 28.36 -7.63
C GLN A 21 1.58 27.07 -6.95
N ILE A 22 0.73 26.04 -6.98
CA ILE A 22 1.13 24.70 -6.54
C ILE A 22 2.14 24.21 -7.59
N GLU A 23 3.42 24.23 -7.23
CA GLU A 23 4.47 23.62 -8.05
C GLU A 23 4.21 22.11 -8.12
N THR A 24 3.75 21.65 -9.28
CA THR A 24 3.63 20.22 -9.58
C THR A 24 5.03 19.66 -9.73
N ASN A 25 5.53 18.94 -8.72
CA ASN A 25 6.81 18.23 -8.80
C ASN A 25 6.66 17.02 -9.74
N PRO A 26 7.39 16.93 -10.87
CA PRO A 26 7.10 15.98 -11.94
C PRO A 26 7.55 14.53 -11.73
N ASN A 27 8.08 14.15 -10.56
CA ASN A 27 8.35 12.75 -10.24
C ASN A 27 7.30 12.29 -9.22
N LEU A 28 6.13 11.88 -9.72
CA LEU A 28 5.12 11.23 -8.89
C LEU A 28 5.37 9.73 -9.04
N GLU A 29 5.78 9.11 -7.93
CA GLU A 29 5.99 7.67 -7.71
C GLU A 29 4.81 7.11 -6.89
N ILE A 30 4.81 5.97 -6.14
CA ILE A 30 3.67 5.62 -5.23
C ILE A 30 3.14 6.92 -4.67
N ILE A 31 1.89 7.29 -4.95
CA ILE A 31 1.54 8.71 -5.20
C ILE A 31 2.25 9.62 -4.18
N GLY A 32 3.10 10.54 -4.64
CA GLY A 32 3.88 11.45 -3.77
C GLY A 32 5.01 10.83 -2.93
N GLY A 33 5.49 9.65 -3.33
CA GLY A 33 6.60 8.88 -2.77
C GLY A 33 7.94 9.16 -3.47
N HIS A 34 8.89 8.24 -3.30
CA HIS A 34 10.17 8.29 -4.00
C HIS A 34 10.72 6.86 -4.31
N ASP A 35 11.72 6.76 -5.19
CA ASP A 35 12.46 5.52 -5.50
C ASP A 35 12.99 4.84 -4.22
N ALA A 36 12.89 3.50 -4.20
CA ALA A 36 13.34 2.64 -3.12
C ALA A 36 14.35 1.58 -3.59
N ASN A 37 15.32 1.30 -2.71
CA ASN A 37 16.25 0.20 -2.92
C ASN A 37 15.71 -1.08 -2.27
N ILE A 38 15.68 -2.19 -3.01
CA ILE A 38 15.25 -3.49 -2.50
C ILE A 38 16.05 -3.96 -1.27
N ILE A 39 17.28 -3.49 -1.09
CA ILE A 39 18.11 -3.78 0.10
C ILE A 39 17.45 -3.27 1.39
N ASP A 40 16.70 -2.16 1.30
CA ASP A 40 16.03 -1.54 2.45
C ASP A 40 14.71 -2.27 2.79
N TYR A 41 14.09 -2.92 1.79
CA TYR A 41 12.85 -3.68 1.90
C TYR A 41 13.00 -5.11 1.37
N PRO A 42 13.94 -5.91 1.92
CA PRO A 42 14.39 -7.17 1.32
C PRO A 42 13.34 -8.29 1.34
N TRP A 43 12.19 -8.07 1.99
CA TRP A 43 11.04 -8.97 1.96
C TRP A 43 10.13 -8.71 0.77
N GLN A 44 10.17 -7.53 0.16
CA GLN A 44 9.30 -7.15 -0.94
C GLN A 44 9.48 -8.11 -2.11
N ILE A 45 8.36 -8.57 -2.67
CA ILE A 45 8.33 -9.34 -3.91
C ILE A 45 7.41 -8.69 -4.94
N SER A 46 7.73 -8.90 -6.21
CA SER A 46 6.82 -8.62 -7.32
C SER A 46 6.10 -9.91 -7.66
N PHE A 47 4.77 -9.93 -7.54
CA PHE A 47 3.94 -11.06 -7.93
C PHE A 47 3.53 -10.90 -9.40
N GLN A 48 3.75 -11.95 -10.18
CA GLN A 48 3.71 -11.90 -11.64
C GLN A 48 2.86 -13.01 -12.24
N HIS A 49 2.12 -12.66 -13.28
CA HIS A 49 1.44 -13.60 -14.16
C HIS A 49 2.05 -13.48 -15.56
N ARG A 50 2.53 -14.59 -16.12
CA ARG A 50 3.24 -14.60 -17.42
C ARG A 50 4.38 -13.57 -17.48
N LEU A 51 5.15 -13.50 -16.38
CA LEU A 51 6.28 -12.58 -16.19
C LEU A 51 5.92 -11.08 -16.20
N HIS A 52 4.64 -10.75 -16.06
CA HIS A 52 4.17 -9.37 -15.91
C HIS A 52 3.73 -9.11 -14.47
N HIS A 53 4.22 -8.03 -13.88
CA HIS A 53 3.81 -7.62 -12.54
C HIS A 53 2.34 -7.19 -12.52
N PHE A 54 1.61 -7.67 -11.52
CA PHE A 54 0.21 -7.28 -11.30
C PHE A 54 -0.12 -7.01 -9.81
N CYS A 55 0.63 -7.61 -8.89
CA CYS A 55 0.49 -7.39 -7.44
C CYS A 55 1.84 -7.42 -6.74
N GLY A 56 1.91 -6.87 -5.54
CA GLY A 56 2.99 -7.06 -4.58
C GLY A 56 2.81 -8.29 -3.69
N GLY A 57 3.72 -8.42 -2.74
CA GLY A 57 3.73 -9.43 -1.70
C GLY A 57 4.97 -9.26 -0.83
N PHE A 58 5.10 -10.08 0.21
CA PHE A 58 6.31 -10.12 1.01
C PHE A 58 6.65 -11.51 1.54
N LEU A 59 7.94 -11.82 1.58
CA LEU A 59 8.47 -13.05 2.14
C LEU A 59 8.22 -13.10 3.65
N ILE A 60 7.78 -14.25 4.16
CA ILE A 60 7.68 -14.55 5.59
C ILE A 60 8.56 -15.74 6.00
N SER A 61 9.06 -16.49 5.01
CA SER A 61 10.17 -17.43 5.15
C SER A 61 10.97 -17.50 3.83
N ASP A 62 11.85 -18.48 3.70
CA ASP A 62 12.51 -18.79 2.42
C ASP A 62 11.56 -19.43 1.38
N THR A 63 10.38 -19.87 1.79
CA THR A 63 9.44 -20.67 0.99
C THR A 63 8.02 -20.12 0.97
N TRP A 64 7.69 -19.20 1.87
CA TRP A 64 6.36 -18.63 2.01
C TRP A 64 6.33 -17.12 1.77
N VAL A 65 5.33 -16.68 1.01
CA VAL A 65 5.01 -15.28 0.75
C VAL A 65 3.58 -14.99 1.19
N VAL A 66 3.35 -13.82 1.76
CA VAL A 66 2.02 -13.25 1.98
C VAL A 66 1.70 -12.25 0.87
N THR A 67 0.45 -12.24 0.42
CA THR A 67 -0.12 -11.26 -0.52
C THR A 67 -1.62 -11.07 -0.20
N ALA A 68 -2.35 -10.34 -1.04
CA ALA A 68 -3.79 -10.18 -0.91
C ALA A 68 -4.54 -11.34 -1.60
N ALA A 69 -5.71 -11.71 -1.08
CA ALA A 69 -6.53 -12.77 -1.68
C ALA A 69 -7.09 -12.34 -3.04
N HIS A 70 -7.47 -11.07 -3.21
CA HIS A 70 -8.02 -10.58 -4.47
C HIS A 70 -7.03 -10.73 -5.64
N CYS A 71 -5.72 -10.64 -5.38
CA CYS A 71 -4.67 -10.91 -6.39
C CYS A 71 -4.76 -12.33 -6.98
N ILE A 72 -5.33 -13.30 -6.25
CA ILE A 72 -5.56 -14.67 -6.74
C ILE A 72 -6.88 -14.76 -7.51
N TYR A 73 -7.92 -14.06 -7.06
CA TYR A 73 -9.28 -14.15 -7.62
C TYR A 73 -9.50 -13.30 -8.89
N GLU A 74 -8.64 -12.33 -9.20
CA GLU A 74 -8.75 -11.46 -10.37
C GLU A 74 -8.51 -12.14 -11.75
N GLY A 75 -8.51 -13.48 -11.80
CA GLY A 75 -8.49 -14.25 -13.04
C GLY A 75 -7.16 -14.93 -13.37
N TYR A 76 -6.21 -14.97 -12.42
CA TYR A 76 -4.89 -15.58 -12.56
C TYR A 76 -4.81 -16.97 -11.91
N SER A 77 -5.83 -17.80 -12.11
CA SER A 77 -5.95 -19.10 -11.43
C SER A 77 -4.95 -20.16 -11.89
N ASP A 78 -4.30 -19.96 -13.04
CA ASP A 78 -3.32 -20.86 -13.64
C ASP A 78 -1.94 -20.72 -12.99
N THR A 79 -1.73 -21.49 -11.91
CA THR A 79 -0.49 -21.48 -11.10
C THR A 79 0.78 -21.70 -11.91
N GLU A 80 0.72 -22.41 -13.03
CA GLU A 80 1.86 -22.63 -13.95
C GLU A 80 2.42 -21.34 -14.57
N ASN A 81 1.63 -20.25 -14.57
CA ASN A 81 2.04 -18.93 -15.04
C ASN A 81 2.25 -17.93 -13.90
N LEU A 82 2.20 -18.37 -12.64
CA LEU A 82 2.44 -17.55 -11.46
C LEU A 82 3.90 -17.65 -11.02
N ASN A 83 4.56 -16.49 -10.96
CA ASN A 83 5.92 -16.37 -10.47
C ASN A 83 6.02 -15.21 -9.48
N ILE A 84 6.98 -15.26 -8.59
CA ILE A 84 7.44 -14.08 -7.86
C ILE A 84 8.83 -13.67 -8.34
N ARG A 85 9.13 -12.37 -8.32
CA ARG A 85 10.52 -11.86 -8.39
C ARG A 85 10.96 -11.33 -7.03
N VAL A 86 12.13 -11.77 -6.60
CA VAL A 86 12.78 -11.33 -5.35
C VAL A 86 14.14 -10.67 -5.63
N GLY A 87 14.59 -9.81 -4.72
CA GLY A 87 15.96 -9.28 -4.73
C GLY A 87 16.26 -8.29 -5.86
N SER A 88 15.24 -7.62 -6.40
CA SER A 88 15.38 -6.55 -7.39
C SER A 88 14.53 -5.34 -7.00
N SER A 89 15.05 -4.13 -7.25
CA SER A 89 14.24 -2.91 -7.28
C SER A 89 13.42 -2.79 -8.57
N GLU A 90 13.67 -3.65 -9.56
CA GLU A 90 13.10 -3.54 -10.89
C GLU A 90 12.22 -4.77 -11.12
N TRP A 91 10.91 -4.60 -11.28
CA TRP A 91 10.02 -5.76 -11.28
C TRP A 91 10.24 -6.71 -12.47
N SER A 92 10.76 -6.23 -13.61
CA SER A 92 10.99 -7.05 -14.82
C SER A 92 12.46 -7.42 -15.07
N ALA A 93 13.40 -6.95 -14.25
CA ALA A 93 14.83 -7.19 -14.45
C ALA A 93 15.55 -7.53 -13.15
N LYS A 94 16.77 -8.08 -13.25
CA LYS A 94 17.62 -8.48 -12.12
C LYS A 94 16.89 -9.40 -11.12
N GLY A 95 17.47 -9.62 -9.94
CA GLY A 95 16.91 -10.53 -8.94
C GLY A 95 16.75 -11.97 -9.46
N LYS A 96 15.84 -12.72 -8.84
CA LYS A 96 15.50 -14.10 -9.25
C LYS A 96 13.99 -14.28 -9.34
N LEU A 97 13.57 -15.05 -10.34
CA LEU A 97 12.20 -15.56 -10.44
C LEU A 97 12.08 -16.88 -9.69
N HIS A 98 10.98 -17.06 -8.97
CA HIS A 98 10.60 -18.31 -8.33
C HIS A 98 9.17 -18.67 -8.72
N ASP A 99 8.96 -19.93 -9.08
CA ASP A 99 7.63 -20.44 -9.42
C ASP A 99 6.78 -20.63 -8.15
N VAL A 100 5.49 -20.31 -8.25
CA VAL A 100 4.53 -20.57 -7.18
C VAL A 100 4.06 -22.02 -7.28
N LYS A 101 4.31 -22.83 -6.25
CA LYS A 101 3.86 -24.22 -6.17
C LYS A 101 2.36 -24.32 -5.97
N ARG A 102 1.84 -23.50 -5.05
CA ARG A 102 0.40 -23.36 -4.75
C ARG A 102 0.14 -22.06 -4.01
N TYR A 103 -1.12 -21.68 -3.94
CA TYR A 103 -1.60 -20.61 -3.07
C TYR A 103 -2.67 -21.13 -2.11
N ILE A 104 -2.85 -20.42 -1.00
CA ILE A 104 -3.96 -20.60 -0.05
C ILE A 104 -4.58 -19.23 0.16
N THR A 105 -5.86 -19.07 -0.17
CA THR A 105 -6.61 -17.85 0.19
C THR A 105 -7.28 -18.09 1.53
N HIS A 106 -7.42 -17.04 2.35
CA HIS A 106 -8.12 -17.20 3.62
C HIS A 106 -9.53 -17.74 3.38
N PRO A 107 -9.97 -18.79 4.09
CA PRO A 107 -11.24 -19.48 3.79
C PRO A 107 -12.48 -18.61 4.00
N GLN A 108 -12.34 -17.51 4.74
CA GLN A 108 -13.40 -16.52 4.97
C GLN A 108 -13.23 -15.25 4.12
N TYR A 109 -12.33 -15.26 3.12
CA TYR A 109 -12.20 -14.14 2.19
C TYR A 109 -13.53 -13.86 1.49
N ASN A 110 -13.97 -12.62 1.54
CA ASN A 110 -15.19 -12.18 0.90
C ASN A 110 -14.88 -11.10 -0.15
N ILE A 111 -14.93 -11.48 -1.42
CA ILE A 111 -14.67 -10.59 -2.56
C ILE A 111 -15.63 -9.39 -2.66
N THR A 112 -16.81 -9.46 -2.04
CA THR A 112 -17.76 -8.34 -2.05
C THR A 112 -17.38 -7.27 -1.04
N THR A 113 -16.92 -7.66 0.15
CA THR A 113 -16.57 -6.73 1.23
C THR A 113 -15.07 -6.50 1.36
N MET A 114 -14.26 -7.23 0.59
CA MET A 114 -12.80 -7.34 0.74
C MET A 114 -12.35 -7.74 2.15
N ASP A 115 -13.23 -8.36 2.95
CA ASP A 115 -12.87 -8.83 4.29
C ASP A 115 -12.06 -10.11 4.21
N ASN A 116 -11.08 -10.25 5.11
CA ASN A 116 -10.10 -11.32 5.11
C ASN A 116 -9.28 -11.41 3.80
N ASP A 117 -8.95 -10.26 3.21
CA ASP A 117 -8.17 -10.15 1.97
C ASP A 117 -6.68 -10.44 2.20
N ILE A 118 -6.38 -11.72 2.37
CA ILE A 118 -5.04 -12.27 2.56
C ILE A 118 -4.91 -13.64 1.91
N ALA A 119 -3.76 -13.87 1.29
CA ALA A 119 -3.37 -15.15 0.75
C ALA A 119 -1.90 -15.47 1.05
N LEU A 120 -1.59 -16.76 1.04
CA LEU A 120 -0.26 -17.32 1.16
C LEU A 120 0.14 -17.95 -0.17
N LEU A 121 1.38 -17.75 -0.59
CA LEU A 121 2.00 -18.45 -1.72
C LEU A 121 3.11 -19.35 -1.18
N GLU A 122 3.05 -20.64 -1.51
CA GLU A 122 4.17 -21.56 -1.30
C GLU A 122 5.02 -21.57 -2.57
N LEU A 123 6.32 -21.35 -2.44
CA LEU A 123 7.26 -21.38 -3.56
C LEU A 123 7.66 -22.82 -3.89
N ALA A 124 7.89 -23.10 -5.17
CA ALA A 124 8.34 -24.42 -5.63
C ALA A 124 9.75 -24.76 -5.14
N LEU A 125 10.60 -23.74 -4.99
CA LEU A 125 11.96 -23.85 -4.46
C LEU A 125 12.23 -22.67 -3.51
N PRO A 126 12.98 -22.91 -2.42
CA PRO A 126 13.34 -21.85 -1.47
C PRO A 126 14.13 -20.73 -2.15
N VAL A 127 13.98 -19.50 -1.66
CA VAL A 127 14.81 -18.35 -2.06
C VAL A 127 16.18 -18.39 -1.38
N ASP A 128 17.21 -17.91 -2.08
CA ASP A 128 18.55 -17.75 -1.51
C ASP A 128 18.61 -16.49 -0.64
N LEU A 129 18.56 -16.65 0.69
CA LEU A 129 18.61 -15.53 1.62
C LEU A 129 19.94 -14.77 1.54
N ASN A 130 19.86 -13.44 1.45
CA ASN A 130 21.01 -12.54 1.35
C ASN A 130 20.60 -11.11 1.75
N GLN A 131 21.44 -10.10 1.52
CA GLN A 131 21.14 -8.73 1.94
C GLN A 131 19.86 -8.14 1.31
N SER A 132 19.54 -8.49 0.05
CA SER A 132 18.35 -8.03 -0.67
C SER A 132 17.17 -9.01 -0.67
N VAL A 133 17.30 -10.17 -0.01
CA VAL A 133 16.25 -11.19 0.09
C VAL A 133 16.20 -11.73 1.51
N ARG A 134 15.24 -11.26 2.31
CA ARG A 134 15.04 -11.67 3.71
C ARG A 134 13.56 -11.65 4.09
N PRO A 135 13.10 -12.57 4.94
CA PRO A 135 11.74 -12.53 5.46
C PRO A 135 11.43 -11.25 6.24
N ALA A 136 10.17 -10.81 6.16
CA ALA A 136 9.60 -9.75 6.96
C ALA A 136 9.45 -10.18 8.42
N LYS A 137 9.55 -9.21 9.34
CA LYS A 137 9.05 -9.40 10.70
C LYS A 137 7.55 -9.15 10.69
N LEU A 138 6.79 -10.04 11.31
CA LEU A 138 5.34 -9.92 11.43
C LEU A 138 4.95 -9.57 12.87
N PRO A 139 3.88 -8.78 13.07
CA PRO A 139 3.34 -8.48 14.39
C PRO A 139 2.86 -9.74 15.11
N VAL A 140 2.83 -9.70 16.44
CA VAL A 140 2.18 -10.74 17.25
C VAL A 140 0.66 -10.72 17.03
N ALA A 141 0.01 -11.86 17.29
CA ALA A 141 -1.44 -11.98 17.18
C ALA A 141 -2.15 -10.91 18.04
N GLY A 142 -3.12 -10.22 17.44
CA GLY A 142 -3.90 -9.17 18.12
C GLY A 142 -3.13 -7.88 18.44
N GLN A 143 -1.90 -7.69 17.95
CA GLN A 143 -1.21 -6.41 18.09
C GLN A 143 -2.03 -5.30 17.42
N GLU A 144 -2.36 -4.26 18.18
CA GLU A 144 -3.11 -3.11 17.68
C GLU A 144 -2.25 -2.18 16.81
N ILE A 145 -2.91 -1.50 15.88
CA ILE A 145 -2.30 -0.49 15.02
C ILE A 145 -2.58 0.88 15.65
N PRO A 146 -1.55 1.63 16.10
CA PRO A 146 -1.77 2.94 16.69
C PRO A 146 -2.29 3.94 15.66
N ASP A 147 -3.11 4.89 16.10
CA ASP A 147 -3.53 6.03 15.30
C ASP A 147 -2.35 6.97 15.02
N ASN A 148 -2.31 7.57 13.83
CA ASN A 148 -1.26 8.50 13.38
C ASN A 148 0.17 7.91 13.42
N ALA A 149 0.29 6.58 13.44
CA ALA A 149 1.58 5.92 13.26
C ALA A 149 2.04 6.06 11.80
N GLN A 150 3.35 6.17 11.60
CA GLN A 150 3.94 6.30 10.27
C GLN A 150 3.97 4.93 9.59
N LEU A 151 3.11 4.74 8.60
CA LEU A 151 3.01 3.53 7.79
C LEU A 151 3.81 3.72 6.50
N THR A 152 4.84 2.90 6.31
CA THR A 152 5.66 2.89 5.10
C THR A 152 5.19 1.79 4.15
N ILE A 153 4.86 2.14 2.92
CA ILE A 153 4.33 1.24 1.90
C ILE A 153 5.31 1.19 0.74
N THR A 154 5.54 0.00 0.20
CA THR A 154 6.41 -0.22 -0.96
C THR A 154 5.73 -1.06 -2.03
N GLY A 155 6.08 -0.81 -3.30
CA GLY A 155 5.45 -1.47 -4.43
C GLY A 155 5.84 -0.85 -5.78
N TRP A 156 5.31 -1.41 -6.85
CA TRP A 156 5.52 -0.98 -8.24
C TRP A 156 4.20 -0.55 -8.89
N GLY A 157 3.19 -0.23 -8.09
CA GLY A 157 1.90 0.22 -8.58
C GLY A 157 1.98 1.56 -9.31
N ALA A 158 0.82 1.96 -9.83
CA ALA A 158 0.65 3.21 -10.53
C ALA A 158 0.94 4.40 -9.62
N THR A 159 1.62 5.39 -10.18
CA THR A 159 2.11 6.56 -9.44
C THR A 159 1.21 7.79 -9.59
N TYR A 160 0.15 7.62 -10.37
CA TYR A 160 -0.98 8.51 -10.53
C TYR A 160 -2.21 7.70 -10.93
N VAL A 161 -3.41 8.23 -10.68
CA VAL A 161 -4.67 7.53 -10.97
C VAL A 161 -4.78 7.24 -12.47
N GLY A 162 -5.00 5.97 -12.82
CA GLY A 162 -5.08 5.51 -14.21
C GLY A 162 -3.73 5.35 -14.92
N GLY A 163 -2.62 5.46 -14.18
CA GLY A 163 -1.28 5.19 -14.68
C GLY A 163 -0.97 3.70 -14.84
N TYR A 164 0.24 3.42 -15.32
CA TYR A 164 0.78 2.07 -15.42
C TYR A 164 1.70 1.79 -14.22
N ASN A 165 1.98 0.51 -13.99
CA ASN A 165 2.96 0.07 -12.99
C ASN A 165 4.33 0.71 -13.26
N GLU A 166 4.95 1.22 -12.20
CA GLU A 166 6.29 1.80 -12.25
C GLU A 166 7.34 0.70 -12.44
N TYR A 167 8.42 1.00 -13.17
CA TYR A 167 9.49 0.02 -13.38
C TYR A 167 10.33 -0.18 -12.12
N THR A 168 10.66 0.93 -11.44
CA THR A 168 11.45 0.95 -10.21
C THR A 168 10.56 0.86 -8.98
N LEU A 169 11.03 0.17 -7.95
CA LEU A 169 10.35 0.03 -6.66
C LEU A 169 10.21 1.40 -6.02
N GLN A 170 9.02 1.69 -5.54
CA GLN A 170 8.68 2.95 -4.93
C GLN A 170 8.41 2.80 -3.44
N VAL A 171 8.53 3.89 -2.70
CA VAL A 171 8.16 3.98 -1.29
C VAL A 171 7.39 5.26 -0.99
N VAL A 172 6.36 5.16 -0.15
CA VAL A 172 5.72 6.30 0.49
C VAL A 172 5.52 6.05 1.97
N THR A 173 5.43 7.12 2.76
CA THR A 173 5.02 7.06 4.15
C THR A 173 3.81 7.95 4.38
N ILE A 174 2.76 7.36 4.97
CA ILE A 174 1.49 8.02 5.31
C ILE A 174 1.05 7.66 6.73
N PRO A 175 0.28 8.52 7.42
CA PRO A 175 -0.19 8.21 8.76
C PRO A 175 -1.36 7.22 8.72
N THR A 176 -1.40 6.31 9.69
CA THR A 176 -2.60 5.51 9.99
C THR A 176 -3.73 6.40 10.50
N VAL A 177 -4.96 6.00 10.23
CA VAL A 177 -6.18 6.76 10.53
C VAL A 177 -7.01 6.03 11.58
N ASN A 178 -7.55 6.78 12.54
CA ASN A 178 -8.48 6.25 13.52
C ASN A 178 -9.67 5.55 12.84
N ILE A 179 -10.01 4.36 13.33
CA ILE A 179 -11.03 3.51 12.71
C ILE A 179 -12.40 4.19 12.55
N ASN A 180 -12.82 5.04 13.50
CA ASN A 180 -14.09 5.75 13.41
C ASN A 180 -14.08 6.84 12.35
N VAL A 181 -12.94 7.52 12.18
CA VAL A 181 -12.73 8.50 11.10
C VAL A 181 -12.74 7.76 9.76
N CYS A 182 -12.07 6.61 9.67
CA CYS A 182 -12.10 5.79 8.47
C CYS A 182 -13.50 5.34 8.10
N GLN A 183 -14.25 4.76 9.04
CA GLN A 183 -15.63 4.31 8.80
C GLN A 183 -16.56 5.48 8.42
N SER A 184 -16.29 6.69 8.92
CA SER A 184 -17.04 7.89 8.54
C SER A 184 -16.72 8.37 7.12
N ALA A 185 -15.51 8.09 6.61
CA ALA A 185 -15.12 8.39 5.24
C ALA A 185 -15.64 7.33 4.25
N ILE A 186 -15.58 6.06 4.63
CA ILE A 186 -16.02 4.90 3.84
C ILE A 186 -17.46 4.55 4.23
N THR A 187 -18.42 5.35 3.76
CA THR A 187 -19.81 5.29 4.24
C THR A 187 -20.65 4.15 3.66
N ASN A 188 -20.27 3.60 2.50
CA ASN A 188 -21.07 2.57 1.82
C ASN A 188 -20.59 1.15 2.11
N ASP A 189 -19.47 0.98 2.83
CA ASP A 189 -18.88 -0.31 3.16
C ASP A 189 -18.54 -0.39 4.66
N THR A 190 -18.41 -1.62 5.17
CA THR A 190 -18.06 -1.85 6.58
C THR A 190 -16.56 -2.09 6.71
N ILE A 191 -15.89 -1.29 7.55
CA ILE A 191 -14.49 -1.53 7.92
C ILE A 191 -14.48 -2.48 9.12
N THR A 192 -14.00 -3.71 8.92
CA THR A 192 -13.98 -4.74 9.95
C THR A 192 -12.76 -4.59 10.87
N ASN A 193 -12.73 -5.34 11.98
CA ASN A 193 -11.55 -5.38 12.87
C ASN A 193 -10.32 -6.03 12.22
N ASN A 194 -10.50 -6.72 11.10
CA ASN A 194 -9.44 -7.31 10.28
C ASN A 194 -8.80 -6.30 9.33
N MET A 195 -9.29 -5.06 9.32
CA MET A 195 -8.78 -3.97 8.48
C MET A 195 -8.24 -2.83 9.35
N PHE A 196 -7.43 -1.98 8.73
CA PHE A 196 -7.14 -0.65 9.22
C PHE A 196 -6.94 0.30 8.04
N CYS A 197 -6.90 1.60 8.32
CA CYS A 197 -6.83 2.62 7.28
C CYS A 197 -5.61 3.50 7.44
N ALA A 198 -5.11 4.03 6.34
CA ALA A 198 -4.04 5.02 6.33
C ALA A 198 -4.25 6.01 5.19
N GLY A 199 -3.77 7.24 5.37
CA GLY A 199 -3.94 8.28 4.37
C GLY A 199 -4.02 9.68 4.96
N LEU A 200 -3.88 10.67 4.09
CA LEU A 200 -3.90 12.08 4.47
C LEU A 200 -5.30 12.67 4.24
N ILE A 201 -6.28 12.33 5.08
CA ILE A 201 -7.65 12.85 4.93
C ILE A 201 -7.67 14.39 5.01
N GLY A 202 -8.36 15.01 4.07
CA GLY A 202 -8.44 16.45 3.85
C GLY A 202 -7.30 17.03 3.00
N VAL A 203 -6.25 16.25 2.72
CA VAL A 203 -5.05 16.71 1.99
C VAL A 203 -4.80 15.86 0.74
N GLY A 204 -4.83 14.54 0.86
CA GLY A 204 -4.56 13.58 -0.21
C GLY A 204 -3.11 13.62 -0.67
N GLY A 205 -2.89 13.29 -1.93
CA GLY A 205 -1.59 13.40 -2.61
C GLY A 205 -0.54 12.36 -2.21
N LYS A 206 -0.84 11.49 -1.22
CA LYS A 206 -0.03 10.31 -0.90
C LYS A 206 -0.83 9.06 -0.64
N ASP A 207 -0.52 7.98 -1.36
CA ASP A 207 -1.20 6.68 -1.22
C ASP A 207 -0.54 5.57 -2.06
N SER A 208 -0.84 4.32 -1.73
CA SER A 208 -0.77 3.17 -2.65
C SER A 208 -1.79 3.27 -3.78
N CYS A 209 -1.56 2.58 -4.90
CA CYS A 209 -2.51 2.52 -6.00
C CYS A 209 -2.53 1.16 -6.72
N SER A 210 -3.18 1.09 -7.87
CA SER A 210 -3.30 -0.13 -8.68
C SER A 210 -1.92 -0.73 -8.97
N GLY A 211 -1.73 -2.02 -8.66
CA GLY A 211 -0.45 -2.74 -8.76
C GLY A 211 0.31 -2.88 -7.44
N ASP A 212 0.05 -2.02 -6.45
CA ASP A 212 0.62 -2.16 -5.10
C ASP A 212 -0.10 -3.21 -4.26
N SER A 213 -1.32 -3.62 -4.66
CA SER A 213 -2.13 -4.66 -4.02
C SER A 213 -1.33 -5.87 -3.57
N GLY A 214 -1.57 -6.35 -2.35
CA GLY A 214 -0.80 -7.44 -1.75
C GLY A 214 0.57 -7.02 -1.20
N GLY A 215 1.04 -5.82 -1.51
CA GLY A 215 2.31 -5.28 -1.01
C GLY A 215 2.33 -5.04 0.50
N PRO A 216 3.53 -4.96 1.11
CA PRO A 216 3.72 -4.75 2.53
C PRO A 216 3.46 -3.30 2.95
N ALA A 217 2.87 -3.13 4.13
CA ALA A 217 2.79 -1.86 4.83
C ALA A 217 3.42 -1.99 6.23
N VAL A 218 4.41 -1.15 6.53
CA VAL A 218 5.37 -1.35 7.62
C VAL A 218 5.26 -0.26 8.69
N ILE A 219 5.24 -0.67 9.96
CA ILE A 219 5.41 0.19 11.13
C ILE A 219 6.53 -0.40 11.98
N ASP A 220 7.50 0.43 12.39
CA ASP A 220 8.61 0.05 13.28
C ASP A 220 9.34 -1.24 12.87
N GLY A 221 9.53 -1.43 11.56
CA GLY A 221 10.24 -2.57 10.99
C GLY A 221 9.45 -3.89 10.99
N GLN A 222 8.15 -3.85 11.24
CA GLN A 222 7.23 -4.99 11.10
C GLN A 222 6.24 -4.73 9.95
N VAL A 223 5.98 -5.72 9.11
CA VAL A 223 4.90 -5.66 8.12
C VAL A 223 3.59 -5.89 8.85
N VAL A 224 2.88 -4.79 9.12
CA VAL A 224 1.64 -4.78 9.90
C VAL A 224 0.39 -4.79 9.00
N GLY A 225 0.55 -4.45 7.72
CA GLY A 225 -0.54 -4.38 6.77
C GLY A 225 -0.20 -4.98 5.41
N ILE A 226 -1.27 -5.34 4.69
CA ILE A 226 -1.25 -5.75 3.28
C ILE A 226 -2.09 -4.72 2.52
N VAL A 227 -1.56 -4.15 1.43
CA VAL A 227 -2.32 -3.24 0.55
C VAL A 227 -3.54 -4.00 -0.01
N SER A 228 -4.75 -3.47 0.20
CA SER A 228 -5.98 -4.21 -0.11
C SER A 228 -6.90 -3.44 -1.07
N TRP A 229 -7.53 -2.34 -0.65
CA TRP A 229 -8.48 -1.61 -1.51
C TRP A 229 -8.69 -0.14 -1.10
N GLY A 230 -9.46 0.59 -1.91
CA GLY A 230 -9.87 1.98 -1.69
C GLY A 230 -10.84 2.47 -2.77
N TYR A 231 -11.52 3.61 -2.56
CA TYR A 231 -12.43 4.20 -3.57
C TYR A 231 -11.72 5.03 -4.65
N SER A 232 -10.43 5.27 -4.50
CA SER A 232 -9.51 5.95 -5.41
C SER A 232 -8.10 5.81 -4.82
N CYS A 233 -7.10 6.47 -5.41
CA CYS A 233 -5.76 6.59 -4.85
C CYS A 233 -5.47 8.04 -4.50
N ALA A 234 -4.94 8.29 -3.31
CA ALA A 234 -4.48 9.61 -2.84
C ALA A 234 -5.55 10.71 -2.88
N ASP A 235 -6.83 10.31 -2.85
CA ASP A 235 -7.96 11.25 -2.78
C ASP A 235 -8.04 11.84 -1.36
N PRO A 236 -8.12 13.16 -1.20
CA PRO A 236 -8.26 13.78 0.11
C PRO A 236 -9.49 13.30 0.90
N LYS A 237 -10.50 12.70 0.27
CA LYS A 237 -11.70 12.24 0.97
C LYS A 237 -11.56 10.83 1.55
N TYR A 238 -10.73 9.98 0.95
CA TYR A 238 -10.76 8.54 1.22
C TYR A 238 -9.37 8.06 1.63
N PRO A 239 -9.24 7.39 2.80
CA PRO A 239 -8.02 6.67 3.11
C PRO A 239 -7.92 5.38 2.29
N GLY A 240 -6.71 4.85 2.16
CA GLY A 240 -6.48 3.47 1.73
C GLY A 240 -6.82 2.48 2.83
N ILE A 241 -7.26 1.28 2.46
CA ILE A 241 -7.63 0.19 3.35
C ILE A 241 -6.61 -0.94 3.22
N TYR A 242 -6.18 -1.44 4.38
CA TYR A 242 -5.15 -2.46 4.51
C TYR A 242 -5.67 -3.62 5.34
N THR A 243 -5.34 -4.84 4.95
CA THR A 243 -5.59 -6.03 5.77
C THR A 243 -4.63 -6.01 6.96
N LYS A 244 -5.16 -6.13 8.19
CA LYS A 244 -4.41 -6.08 9.44
C LYS A 244 -3.73 -7.42 9.70
N VAL A 245 -2.42 -7.52 9.46
CA VAL A 245 -1.66 -8.79 9.55
C VAL A 245 -1.77 -9.45 10.93
N SER A 246 -1.81 -8.67 12.02
CA SER A 246 -1.94 -9.21 13.38
C SER A 246 -3.27 -9.93 13.64
N ALA A 247 -4.32 -9.66 12.86
CA ALA A 247 -5.59 -10.39 12.94
C ALA A 247 -5.51 -11.80 12.31
N PHE A 248 -4.53 -12.02 11.43
CA PHE A 248 -4.34 -13.28 10.70
C PHE A 248 -3.12 -14.06 11.17
N ARG A 249 -2.47 -13.63 12.26
CA ARG A 249 -1.20 -14.24 12.67
C ARG A 249 -1.35 -15.73 12.99
N ASP A 250 -2.42 -16.12 13.68
CA ASP A 250 -2.67 -17.52 14.01
C ASP A 250 -2.91 -18.36 12.74
N TRP A 251 -3.67 -17.84 11.78
CA TRP A 251 -3.91 -18.51 10.49
C TRP A 251 -2.62 -18.65 9.66
N ILE A 252 -1.78 -17.60 9.60
CA ILE A 252 -0.48 -17.67 8.94
C ILE A 252 0.36 -18.79 9.57
N ASN A 253 0.45 -18.83 10.90
CA ASN A 253 1.25 -19.85 11.59
C ASN A 253 0.66 -21.27 11.38
N GLU A 254 -0.67 -21.42 11.37
CA GLU A 254 -1.35 -22.71 11.14
C GLU A 254 -1.07 -23.26 9.73
N GLU A 255 -1.14 -22.43 8.70
CA GLU A 255 -0.97 -22.85 7.31
C GLU A 255 0.50 -23.04 6.90
N THR A 256 1.42 -22.34 7.56
CA THR A 256 2.84 -22.29 7.18
C THR A 256 3.79 -22.97 8.16
N GLU A 257 3.33 -23.24 9.39
CA GLU A 257 4.11 -23.78 10.50
C GLU A 257 5.31 -22.89 10.93
N ILE A 258 5.18 -21.56 10.77
CA ILE A 258 6.23 -20.53 11.05
C ILE A 258 5.78 -19.53 12.11
#